data_AF-A0A132TJV3-F1
#
_entry.id   AF-A0A132TJV3-F1
#
_cell.length_a   1.000
_cell.length_b   1.000
_cell.length_c   1.000
_cell.angle_alpha   90.00
_cell.angle_beta   90.00
_cell.angle_gamma   90.00
#
_symmetry.space_group_name_H-M   'P 1'
#
loop_
_entity.id
_entity.type
_entity.pdbx_description
1 polymer ?
#
loop_
_entity_poly.entity_id
_entity_poly.type
_entity_poly.pdbx_seq_one_letter_code
_entity_poly.pdbx_strand_id
1 'polypeptide(L)'
;MRKKPKKEIKPWRIDILKEHKRGGLTQRQMGDISDKVRKEVHARSGGICEVRIRCHGSPAVQQAHITGRPHLNHKTTADDLRDSCLACHNWLDETPEGIRYKRQLKEGA
;
A
#
# COMPACT_ATOMS: atom_id res chain seq x y z
N MET A 1 -12.21 -4.62 22.00
CA MET A 1 -11.16 -5.51 22.56
C MET A 1 -9.89 -4.71 22.86
N ARG A 2 -9.47 -4.60 24.13
CA ARG A 2 -8.17 -4.02 24.49
C ARG A 2 -7.05 -4.95 24.02
N LYS A 3 -6.15 -4.47 23.15
CA LYS A 3 -4.96 -5.24 22.74
C LYS A 3 -4.05 -5.41 23.97
N LYS A 4 -3.68 -6.65 24.30
CA LYS A 4 -2.71 -6.92 25.37
C LYS A 4 -1.37 -6.22 25.03
N PRO A 5 -0.69 -5.64 26.03
CA PRO A 5 0.62 -5.03 25.81
C PRO A 5 1.61 -6.09 25.32
N LYS A 6 2.48 -5.70 24.38
CA LYS A 6 3.56 -6.59 23.93
C LYS A 6 4.51 -6.83 25.11
N LYS A 7 4.81 -8.10 25.39
CA LYS A 7 5.82 -8.46 26.39
C LYS A 7 7.19 -7.98 25.92
N GLU A 8 7.98 -7.44 26.85
CA GLU A 8 9.36 -7.06 26.57
C GLU A 8 10.18 -8.27 26.12
N ILE A 9 11.06 -8.04 25.14
CA ILE A 9 11.95 -9.05 24.59
C ILE A 9 13.10 -9.24 25.58
N LYS A 10 13.32 -10.47 26.04
CA LYS A 10 14.45 -10.79 26.92
C LYS A 10 15.79 -10.49 26.21
N PRO A 11 16.81 -9.95 26.89
CA PRO A 11 18.07 -9.53 26.27
C PRO A 11 18.73 -10.60 25.38
N TRP A 12 18.82 -11.84 25.85
CA TRP A 12 19.42 -12.97 25.11
C TRP A 12 18.69 -13.35 23.81
N ARG A 13 17.46 -12.86 23.62
CA ARG A 13 16.65 -13.13 22.44
C ARG A 13 16.83 -12.08 21.35
N ILE A 14 17.39 -10.91 21.67
CA ILE A 14 17.55 -9.79 20.74
C ILE A 14 18.48 -10.20 19.59
N ASP A 15 19.64 -10.78 19.92
CA ASP A 15 20.64 -11.15 18.92
C ASP A 15 20.14 -12.27 17.99
N ILE A 16 19.48 -13.28 18.55
CA ILE A 16 18.84 -14.37 17.78
C ILE A 16 17.76 -13.82 16.83
N LEU A 17 16.95 -12.86 17.28
CA LEU A 17 15.92 -12.26 16.44
C LEU A 17 16.52 -11.39 15.32
N LYS A 18 17.63 -10.71 15.61
CA LYS A 18 18.37 -9.87 14.66
C LYS A 18 19.01 -10.73 13.58
N GLU A 19 19.66 -11.84 13.96
CA GLU A 19 20.30 -12.80 13.05
C GLU A 19 19.28 -13.42 12.07
N HIS A 20 18.12 -13.86 12.57
CA HIS A 20 17.06 -14.43 11.72
C HIS A 20 16.13 -13.40 11.07
N LYS A 21 16.41 -12.09 11.18
CA LYS A 21 15.54 -10.99 10.71
C LYS A 21 14.08 -11.08 11.19
N ARG A 22 13.84 -11.75 12.32
CA ARG A 22 12.50 -12.03 12.89
C ARG A 22 11.86 -10.83 13.59
N GLY A 23 12.54 -9.68 13.63
CA GLY A 23 12.02 -8.42 14.16
C GLY A 23 11.43 -7.46 13.12
N GLY A 24 11.67 -7.70 11.83
CA GLY A 24 11.20 -6.83 10.74
C GLY A 24 9.74 -7.05 10.38
N LEU A 25 9.12 -6.05 9.74
CA LEU A 25 7.83 -6.24 9.10
C LEU A 25 8.00 -7.20 7.91
N THR A 26 7.11 -8.18 7.81
CA THR A 26 7.00 -8.99 6.59
C THR A 26 6.47 -8.14 5.44
N GLN A 27 6.75 -8.56 4.19
CA GLN A 27 6.21 -7.88 2.99
C GLN A 27 4.67 -7.77 3.01
N ARG A 28 3.98 -8.79 3.54
CA ARG A 28 2.52 -8.74 3.78
C ARG A 28 2.12 -7.61 4.74
N GLN A 29 2.89 -7.40 5.81
CA GLN A 29 2.63 -6.36 6.81
C GLN A 29 3.07 -4.96 6.34
N MET A 30 4.11 -4.87 5.51
CA MET A 30 4.53 -3.61 4.88
C MET A 30 3.47 -3.11 3.90
N GLY A 31 2.96 -4.01 3.06
CA GLY A 31 1.89 -3.72 2.11
C GLY A 31 0.48 -3.66 2.71
N ASP A 32 0.33 -3.74 4.03
CA ASP A 32 -0.97 -3.67 4.70
C ASP A 32 -1.42 -2.21 4.83
N ILE A 33 -2.64 -1.92 4.37
CA ILE A 33 -3.18 -0.56 4.35
C ILE A 33 -3.95 -0.30 5.64
N SER A 34 -3.41 0.57 6.49
CA SER A 34 -4.10 0.96 7.73
C SER A 34 -5.31 1.85 7.45
N ASP A 35 -6.33 1.79 8.33
CA ASP A 35 -7.55 2.60 8.19
C ASP A 35 -7.27 4.11 8.10
N LYS A 36 -6.22 4.59 8.78
CA LYS A 36 -5.76 5.98 8.67
C LYS A 36 -5.40 6.32 7.23
N VAL A 37 -4.55 5.49 6.61
CA VAL A 37 -4.10 5.66 5.23
C VAL A 37 -5.28 5.52 4.26
N ARG A 38 -6.19 4.57 4.48
CA ARG A 38 -7.39 4.43 3.64
C ARG A 38 -8.21 5.72 3.60
N LYS A 39 -8.46 6.32 4.77
CA LYS A 39 -9.20 7.57 4.91
C LYS A 39 -8.47 8.75 4.28
N GLU A 40 -7.15 8.80 4.42
CA GLU A 40 -6.32 9.85 3.84
C GLU A 40 -6.39 9.86 2.31
N VAL A 41 -6.23 8.69 1.69
CA VAL A 41 -6.38 8.52 0.23
C VAL A 41 -7.80 8.89 -0.22
N HIS A 42 -8.81 8.43 0.51
CA HIS A 42 -10.21 8.71 0.17
C HIS A 42 -10.59 10.19 0.31
N ALA A 43 -10.05 10.86 1.33
CA ALA A 43 -10.23 12.30 1.52
C ALA A 43 -9.54 13.10 0.41
N ARG A 44 -8.34 12.67 -0.02
CA ARG A 44 -7.61 13.28 -1.15
C ARG A 44 -8.39 13.14 -2.46
N SER A 45 -8.93 11.95 -2.71
CA SER A 45 -9.64 11.63 -3.96
C SER A 45 -11.07 12.19 -4.01
N GLY A 46 -11.66 12.52 -2.85
CA GLY A 46 -13.08 12.81 -2.72
C GLY A 46 -13.97 11.60 -3.03
N GLY A 47 -13.42 10.39 -2.94
CA GLY A 47 -14.11 9.15 -3.33
C GLY A 47 -14.25 8.93 -4.83
N ILE A 48 -13.47 9.65 -5.64
CA ILE A 48 -13.46 9.52 -7.10
C ILE A 48 -12.18 8.84 -7.56
N CYS A 49 -12.25 8.07 -8.64
CA CYS A 49 -11.09 7.43 -9.22
C CYS A 49 -10.03 8.48 -9.61
N GLU A 50 -8.83 8.34 -9.03
CA GLU A 50 -7.66 9.19 -9.30
C GLU A 50 -6.94 8.78 -10.58
N VAL A 51 -7.05 7.51 -11.00
CA VAL A 51 -6.33 6.95 -12.15
C VAL A 51 -6.86 7.49 -13.48
N ARG A 52 -8.19 7.53 -13.67
CA ARG A 52 -8.88 8.12 -14.83
C ARG A 52 -8.43 7.67 -16.24
N ILE A 53 -7.73 6.53 -16.35
CA ILE A 53 -7.31 5.99 -17.65
C ILE A 53 -8.43 5.19 -18.33
N ARG A 54 -9.18 4.40 -17.56
CA ARG A 54 -10.29 3.56 -18.06
C ARG A 54 -11.67 4.13 -17.70
N CYS A 55 -11.70 5.29 -17.05
CA CYS A 55 -12.93 5.98 -16.67
C CYS A 55 -12.73 7.49 -16.71
N HIS A 56 -13.82 8.26 -16.69
CA HIS A 56 -13.80 9.73 -16.67
C HIS A 56 -14.06 10.30 -15.26
N GLY A 57 -13.62 9.60 -14.21
CA GLY A 57 -13.89 10.00 -12.82
C GLY A 57 -15.07 9.26 -12.18
N SER A 58 -15.15 7.95 -12.41
CA SER A 58 -16.13 7.11 -11.71
C SER A 58 -15.83 7.02 -10.20
N PRO A 59 -16.82 6.69 -9.35
CA PRO A 59 -16.60 6.45 -7.93
C PRO A 59 -15.50 5.42 -7.69
N ALA A 60 -14.63 5.72 -6.72
CA ALA A 60 -13.59 4.80 -6.29
C ALA A 60 -14.20 3.71 -5.38
N VAL A 61 -13.96 2.46 -5.74
CA VAL A 61 -14.45 1.30 -4.97
C VAL A 61 -13.28 0.52 -4.34
N GLN A 62 -12.06 0.76 -4.82
CA GLN A 62 -10.85 0.08 -4.39
C GLN A 62 -9.68 1.05 -4.29
N GLN A 63 -8.61 0.63 -3.62
CA GLN A 63 -7.38 1.39 -3.46
C GLN A 63 -6.24 0.59 -4.07
N ALA A 64 -5.77 1.04 -5.24
CA ALA A 64 -4.72 0.37 -5.99
C ALA A 64 -3.36 0.74 -5.44
N HIS A 65 -2.51 -0.27 -5.24
CA HIS A 65 -1.08 -0.07 -4.97
C HIS A 65 -0.37 0.36 -6.27
N ILE A 66 0.16 1.58 -6.26
CA ILE A 66 1.01 2.07 -7.35
C ILE A 66 2.42 1.50 -7.17
N THR A 67 2.94 1.52 -5.94
CA THR A 67 4.13 0.75 -5.58
C THR A 67 3.69 -0.66 -5.18
N GLY A 68 3.96 -1.63 -6.05
CA GLY A 68 3.64 -3.03 -5.79
C GLY A 68 4.26 -3.50 -4.46
N ARG A 69 3.51 -4.30 -3.70
CA ARG A 69 3.90 -4.76 -2.35
C ARG A 69 5.36 -5.24 -2.25
N PRO A 70 5.90 -6.09 -3.16
CA PRO A 70 7.28 -6.57 -3.08
C PRO A 70 8.37 -5.48 -3.18
N HIS A 71 8.00 -4.30 -3.66
CA HIS A 71 8.91 -3.16 -3.87
C HIS A 71 8.80 -2.10 -2.77
N LEU A 72 7.99 -2.35 -1.74
CA LEU A 72 7.90 -1.51 -0.57
C LEU A 72 9.05 -1.82 0.40
N ASN A 73 9.83 -0.78 0.71
CA ASN A 73 10.86 -0.81 1.75
C ASN A 73 10.37 -0.17 3.05
N HIS A 74 9.14 0.35 3.04
CA HIS A 74 8.48 1.04 4.14
C HIS A 74 7.03 0.53 4.29
N LYS A 75 6.36 0.96 5.35
CA LYS A 75 4.94 0.64 5.53
C LYS A 75 4.10 1.52 4.60
N THR A 76 3.16 0.91 3.88
CA THR A 76 2.31 1.56 2.88
C THR A 76 1.78 2.91 3.39
N THR A 77 2.01 3.95 2.60
CA THR A 77 1.54 5.32 2.84
C THR A 77 0.45 5.71 1.85
N ALA A 78 -0.11 6.90 1.99
CA ALA A 78 -1.11 7.42 1.05
C ALA A 78 -0.51 7.67 -0.35
N ASP A 79 0.80 7.92 -0.45
CA ASP A 79 1.48 8.18 -1.72
C ASP A 79 1.64 6.90 -2.56
N ASP A 80 1.75 5.75 -1.89
CA ASP A 80 1.84 4.43 -2.53
C ASP A 80 0.49 3.94 -3.10
N LEU A 81 -0.60 4.67 -2.84
CA LEU A 81 -1.97 4.26 -3.14
C LEU A 81 -2.71 5.28 -3.98
N ARG A 82 -3.62 4.79 -4.83
CA ARG A 82 -4.62 5.62 -5.51
C ARG A 82 -6.00 5.02 -5.39
N ASP A 83 -6.97 5.86 -5.10
CA ASP A 83 -8.38 5.49 -5.16
C ASP A 83 -8.75 5.20 -6.62
N SER A 84 -9.36 4.05 -6.86
CA SER A 84 -9.64 3.57 -8.21
C SER A 84 -10.98 2.88 -8.32
N CYS A 85 -11.60 3.04 -9.49
CA CYS A 85 -12.71 2.18 -9.89
C CYS A 85 -12.15 0.82 -10.32
N LEU A 86 -12.98 -0.23 -10.29
CA LEU A 86 -12.56 -1.60 -10.62
C LEU A 86 -11.86 -1.71 -11.99
N ALA A 87 -12.41 -1.05 -13.02
CA ALA A 87 -11.81 -1.07 -14.36
C ALA A 87 -10.41 -0.46 -14.42
N CYS A 88 -10.17 0.65 -13.71
CA CYS A 88 -8.83 1.25 -13.64
C CYS A 88 -7.89 0.41 -12.77
N HIS A 89 -8.40 -0.18 -11.68
CA HIS A 89 -7.63 -1.08 -10.82
C HIS A 89 -7.12 -2.29 -11.62
N ASN A 90 -8.01 -3.00 -12.30
CA ASN A 90 -7.64 -4.17 -13.10
C ASN A 90 -6.67 -3.79 -14.22
N TRP A 91 -6.89 -2.65 -14.90
CA TRP A 91 -5.96 -2.17 -15.92
C TRP A 91 -4.55 -1.92 -15.37
N LEU A 92 -4.41 -1.33 -14.18
CA LEU A 92 -3.12 -1.11 -13.54
C LEU A 92 -2.37 -2.42 -13.27
N ASP A 93 -3.08 -3.48 -12.90
CA ASP A 93 -2.47 -4.74 -12.47
C ASP A 93 -2.26 -5.75 -13.60
N GLU A 94 -3.14 -5.78 -14.58
CA GLU A 94 -3.20 -6.85 -15.58
C GLU A 94 -2.60 -6.46 -16.93
N THR A 95 -2.38 -5.16 -17.19
CA THR A 95 -1.88 -4.70 -18.51
C THR A 95 -0.44 -4.20 -18.46
N PRO A 96 0.37 -4.46 -19.52
CA PRO A 96 1.71 -3.89 -19.64
C PRO A 96 1.73 -2.36 -19.59
N GLU A 97 0.72 -1.70 -20.15
CA GLU A 97 0.54 -0.24 -20.10
C GLU A 97 0.32 0.23 -18.67
N GLY A 98 -0.56 -0.43 -17.91
CA GLY A 98 -0.81 -0.13 -16.51
C GLY A 98 0.42 -0.32 -15.63
N ILE A 99 1.18 -1.39 -15.85
CA ILE A 99 2.45 -1.63 -15.15
C ILE A 99 3.47 -0.53 -15.46
N ARG A 100 3.57 -0.07 -16.72
CA ARG A 100 4.44 1.05 -17.11
C ARG A 100 3.98 2.37 -16.48
N TYR A 101 2.68 2.63 -16.47
CA TYR A 101 2.10 3.81 -15.85
C TYR A 101 2.40 3.89 -14.35
N LYS A 102 2.32 2.76 -13.62
CA LYS A 102 2.74 2.68 -12.21
C LYS A 102 4.20 3.12 -11.99
N ARG A 103 5.10 2.83 -12.93
CA ARG A 103 6.51 3.26 -12.86
C ARG A 103 6.66 4.76 -13.06
N GLN A 104 5.94 5.32 -14.04
CA GLN A 104 5.97 6.77 -14.30
C GLN A 104 5.48 7.58 -13.11
N LEU A 105 4.41 7.12 -12.43
CA LEU A 105 3.90 7.77 -11.22
C LEU A 105 4.92 7.79 -10.07
N LYS A 106 5.89 6.87 -10.07
CA LYS A 106 6.95 6.79 -9.07
C LYS A 106 8.15 7.69 -9.39
N GLU A 107 8.42 7.92 -10.67
CA GLU A 107 9.54 8.75 -11.13
C GLU A 107 9.19 10.25 -11.18
N GLY A 108 7.90 10.57 -11.28
CA GLY A 108 7.40 11.95 -11.34
C GLY A 108 6.87 12.55 -10.03
N ALA A 109 7.06 11.86 -8.90
CA ALA A 109 6.68 12.32 -7.54
C ALA A 109 7.94 12.52 -6.68
#